data_AF-A0A9D8WP70-F1
#
_entry.id   AF-A0A9D8WP70-F1
#
_cell.length_a   1.000
_cell.length_b   1.000
_cell.length_c   1.000
_cell.angle_alpha   90.00
_cell.angle_beta   90.00
_cell.angle_gamma   90.00
#
_symmetry.space_group_name_H-M   'P 1'
#
loop_
_entity.id
_entity.type
_entity.pdbx_description
1 polymer ?
#
loop_
_entity_poly.entity_id
_entity_poly.type
_entity_poly.pdbx_seq_one_letter_code
_entity_poly.pdbx_strand_id
1 'polypeptide(L)'
;MEFGAKHLVEAWIIINFAHMMRHLKLITIVLALLMSMPMHAVLKEENLGKTLSILRKELTKTYIEMEEDLKTSRDMNKRILNNLFSTMSKSNQNALMLYSQKPNYVFDLTYACHEATNQYQDFRKSTLPFRQFVDEMNTEIARYDSLVTSLSKMPTRQLDDQAKTDHDVCLTLAVSIRNNYVVTKETMAEYIKNYERAEEQLKNLNDYANQRYNEIQTNIFKNGGEPYWSIIK
;
A
#
# COMPACT_ATOMS: atom_id res chain seq x y z
N MET A 1 -38.93 24.39 -74.14
CA MET A 1 -39.33 24.60 -72.73
C MET A 1 -38.11 24.47 -71.82
N GLU A 2 -37.05 25.26 -72.04
CA GLU A 2 -35.81 25.20 -71.22
C GLU A 2 -35.45 26.52 -70.53
N PHE A 3 -36.14 27.61 -70.85
CA PHE A 3 -35.77 28.95 -70.37
C PHE A 3 -36.26 29.26 -68.95
N GLY A 4 -37.36 28.64 -68.49
CA GLY A 4 -37.92 28.89 -67.16
C GLY A 4 -37.21 28.15 -66.02
N ALA A 5 -36.61 26.99 -66.29
CA ALA A 5 -35.96 26.17 -65.26
C ALA A 5 -34.61 26.75 -64.82
N LYS A 6 -33.85 27.38 -65.74
CA LYS A 6 -32.53 27.96 -65.44
C LYS A 6 -32.60 29.12 -64.44
N HIS A 7 -33.56 30.03 -64.62
CA HIS A 7 -33.72 31.18 -63.71
C HIS A 7 -34.20 30.77 -62.30
N LEU A 8 -35.00 29.71 -62.18
CA LEU A 8 -35.42 29.20 -60.88
C LEU A 8 -34.27 28.51 -60.13
N VAL A 9 -33.38 27.82 -60.85
CA VAL A 9 -32.17 27.19 -60.27
C VAL A 9 -31.17 28.26 -59.81
N GLU A 10 -30.94 29.30 -60.60
CA GLU A 10 -30.06 30.41 -60.22
C GLU A 10 -30.59 31.18 -58.99
N ALA A 11 -31.89 31.46 -58.94
CA ALA A 11 -32.52 32.09 -57.78
C ALA A 11 -32.42 31.20 -56.52
N TRP A 12 -32.62 29.88 -56.66
CA TRP A 12 -32.49 28.94 -55.54
C TRP A 12 -31.04 28.85 -55.02
N ILE A 13 -30.03 28.87 -55.90
CA ILE A 13 -28.61 28.87 -55.52
C ILE A 13 -28.24 30.17 -54.78
N ILE A 14 -28.69 31.34 -55.28
CA ILE A 14 -28.39 32.63 -54.65
C ILE A 14 -29.03 32.73 -53.25
N ILE A 15 -30.28 32.25 -53.10
CA ILE A 15 -30.97 32.25 -51.81
C ILE A 15 -30.28 31.29 -50.81
N ASN A 16 -29.89 30.09 -51.25
CA ASN A 16 -29.15 29.15 -50.40
C ASN A 16 -27.76 29.67 -50.01
N PHE A 17 -27.05 30.34 -50.94
CA PHE A 17 -25.76 30.94 -50.66
C PHE A 17 -25.87 32.11 -49.66
N ALA A 18 -26.90 32.96 -49.81
CA ALA A 18 -27.19 34.04 -48.87
C ALA A 18 -27.56 33.49 -47.47
N HIS A 19 -28.32 32.40 -47.40
CA HIS A 19 -28.66 31.72 -46.15
C HIS A 19 -27.41 31.11 -45.49
N MET A 20 -26.56 30.42 -46.25
CA MET A 20 -25.28 29.84 -45.78
C MET A 20 -24.32 30.92 -45.26
N MET A 21 -24.20 32.05 -45.95
CA MET A 21 -23.39 33.20 -45.50
C MET A 21 -23.94 33.85 -44.23
N ARG A 22 -25.27 33.86 -44.01
CA ARG A 22 -25.89 34.37 -42.78
C ARG A 22 -25.59 33.45 -41.58
N HIS A 23 -25.66 32.13 -41.77
CA HIS A 23 -25.30 31.15 -40.73
C HIS A 23 -23.81 31.18 -40.42
N LEU A 24 -22.94 31.36 -41.43
CA LEU A 24 -21.51 31.49 -41.24
C LEU A 24 -21.14 32.73 -40.40
N LYS A 25 -21.81 33.87 -40.66
CA LYS A 25 -21.64 35.09 -39.85
C LYS A 25 -22.11 34.89 -38.40
N LEU A 26 -23.23 34.21 -38.18
CA LEU A 26 -23.72 33.88 -36.84
C LEU A 26 -22.74 32.96 -36.10
N ILE A 27 -22.19 31.95 -36.78
CA ILE A 27 -21.16 31.05 -36.21
C ILE A 27 -19.90 31.82 -35.83
N THR A 28 -19.43 32.74 -36.68
CA THR A 28 -18.24 33.57 -36.35
C THR A 28 -18.48 34.51 -35.16
N ILE A 29 -19.70 35.04 -35.00
CA ILE A 29 -20.05 35.90 -33.85
C ILE A 29 -20.13 35.06 -32.57
N VAL A 30 -20.73 33.87 -32.63
CA VAL A 30 -20.78 32.93 -31.49
C VAL A 30 -19.36 32.48 -31.09
N LEU A 31 -18.49 32.20 -32.05
CA LEU A 31 -17.10 31.82 -31.80
C LEU A 31 -16.29 32.96 -31.16
N ALA A 32 -16.48 34.19 -31.62
CA ALA A 32 -15.86 35.39 -31.02
C ALA A 32 -16.39 35.66 -29.60
N LEU A 33 -17.67 35.39 -29.35
CA LEU A 33 -18.28 35.50 -28.02
C LEU A 33 -17.72 34.45 -27.06
N LEU A 34 -17.50 33.21 -27.53
CA LEU A 34 -16.88 32.14 -26.74
C LEU A 34 -15.41 32.43 -26.39
N MET A 35 -14.66 33.15 -27.23
CA MET A 35 -13.29 33.57 -26.92
C MET A 35 -13.22 34.75 -25.93
N SER A 36 -14.33 35.47 -25.70
CA SER A 36 -14.40 36.55 -24.70
C SER A 36 -14.67 36.07 -23.28
N MET A 37 -14.98 34.77 -23.09
CA MET A 37 -15.08 34.22 -21.75
C MET A 37 -13.67 34.11 -21.15
N PRO A 38 -13.36 34.74 -20.01
CA PRO A 38 -12.06 34.60 -19.41
C PRO A 38 -11.87 33.13 -19.04
N MET A 39 -10.79 32.54 -19.53
CA MET A 39 -10.33 31.20 -19.18
C MET A 39 -9.89 31.24 -17.72
N HIS A 40 -10.85 31.12 -16.80
CA HIS A 40 -10.58 31.08 -15.37
C HIS A 40 -9.96 29.72 -15.02
N ALA A 41 -8.66 29.58 -15.26
CA ALA A 41 -7.86 28.65 -14.48
C ALA A 41 -7.95 29.15 -13.02
N VAL A 42 -8.77 28.47 -12.22
CA VAL A 42 -9.02 28.81 -10.81
C VAL A 42 -7.79 28.42 -9.99
N LEU A 43 -6.76 29.25 -10.03
CA LEU A 43 -6.01 29.59 -8.82
C LEU A 43 -6.74 30.79 -8.23
N LYS A 44 -7.87 30.55 -7.55
CA LYS A 44 -8.47 31.58 -6.70
C LYS A 44 -7.43 31.84 -5.63
N GLU A 45 -6.72 32.96 -5.71
CA GLU A 45 -5.89 33.46 -4.62
C GLU A 45 -6.80 33.70 -3.42
N GLU A 46 -7.07 32.65 -2.66
CA GLU A 46 -7.57 32.77 -1.31
C GLU A 46 -6.44 33.40 -0.49
N ASN A 47 -6.77 34.38 0.36
CA ASN A 47 -5.76 35.00 1.20
C ASN A 47 -5.10 33.93 2.08
N LEU A 48 -3.82 34.14 2.38
CA LEU A 48 -2.99 33.21 3.13
C LEU A 48 -3.63 32.73 4.45
N GLY A 49 -4.38 33.61 5.12
CA GLY A 49 -5.14 33.27 6.32
C GLY A 49 -6.21 32.20 6.08
N LYS A 50 -6.95 32.27 4.97
CA LYS A 50 -7.94 31.24 4.62
C LYS A 50 -7.27 29.90 4.28
N THR A 51 -6.15 29.92 3.57
CA THR A 51 -5.36 28.70 3.31
C THR A 51 -4.90 28.04 4.61
N LEU A 52 -4.37 28.83 5.56
CA LEU A 52 -3.97 28.32 6.88
C LEU A 52 -5.17 27.77 7.68
N SER A 53 -6.33 28.41 7.60
CA SER A 53 -7.54 27.95 8.27
C SER A 53 -8.05 26.61 7.72
N ILE A 54 -7.99 26.43 6.39
CA ILE A 54 -8.34 25.16 5.74
C ILE A 54 -7.33 24.08 6.12
N LEU A 55 -6.03 24.38 6.01
CA LEU A 55 -4.96 23.46 6.39
C LEU A 55 -5.11 23.01 7.84
N ARG A 56 -5.44 23.92 8.77
CA ARG A 56 -5.70 23.58 10.16
C ARG A 56 -6.81 22.54 10.30
N LYS A 57 -7.92 22.71 9.57
CA LYS A 57 -9.05 21.76 9.61
C LYS A 57 -8.64 20.39 9.09
N GLU A 58 -7.91 20.35 7.98
CA GLU A 58 -7.41 19.11 7.38
C GLU A 58 -6.43 18.38 8.32
N LEU A 59 -5.43 19.09 8.84
CA LEU A 59 -4.45 18.52 9.77
C LEU A 59 -5.11 18.05 11.08
N THR A 60 -6.10 18.79 11.59
CA THR A 60 -6.83 18.38 12.79
C THR A 60 -7.59 17.08 12.53
N LYS A 61 -8.28 17.00 11.38
CA LYS A 61 -8.99 15.80 10.97
C LYS A 61 -8.04 14.60 10.84
N THR A 62 -6.95 14.76 10.10
CA THR A 62 -5.94 13.70 9.93
C THR A 62 -5.34 13.25 11.26
N TYR A 63 -5.06 14.17 12.18
CA TYR A 63 -4.54 13.84 13.50
C TYR A 63 -5.53 12.99 14.31
N ILE A 64 -6.81 13.35 14.29
CA ILE A 64 -7.87 12.61 15.00
C ILE A 64 -8.04 11.21 14.40
N GLU A 65 -8.14 11.10 13.08
CA GLU A 65 -8.24 9.81 12.38
C GLU A 65 -7.04 8.90 12.72
N MET A 66 -5.84 9.48 12.73
CA MET A 66 -4.62 8.77 13.11
C MET A 66 -4.62 8.29 14.57
N GLU A 67 -5.12 9.07 15.52
CA GLU A 67 -5.25 8.63 16.91
C GLU A 67 -6.23 7.47 17.07
N GLU A 68 -7.31 7.45 16.30
CA GLU A 68 -8.28 6.35 16.26
C GLU A 68 -7.65 5.08 15.68
N ASP A 69 -6.94 5.20 14.56
CA ASP A 69 -6.24 4.10 13.90
C ASP A 69 -5.13 3.50 14.77
N LEU A 70 -4.41 4.34 15.53
CA LEU A 70 -3.39 3.86 16.46
C LEU A 70 -3.98 3.03 17.61
N LYS A 71 -5.19 3.36 18.08
CA LYS A 71 -5.85 2.58 19.14
C LYS A 71 -6.20 1.19 18.66
N THR A 72 -6.77 1.06 17.46
CA THR A 72 -7.16 -0.23 16.88
C THR A 72 -5.94 -1.05 16.44
N SER A 73 -4.92 -0.38 15.90
CA SER A 73 -3.70 -1.02 15.42
C SER A 73 -2.87 -1.66 16.53
N ARG A 74 -2.86 -1.10 17.75
CA ARG A 74 -2.13 -1.69 18.89
C ARG A 74 -2.57 -3.13 19.20
N ASP A 75 -3.87 -3.38 19.22
CA ASP A 75 -4.38 -4.72 19.54
C ASP A 75 -4.18 -5.69 18.38
N MET A 76 -4.30 -5.21 17.14
CA MET A 76 -3.93 -5.97 15.95
C MET A 76 -2.45 -6.37 15.98
N ASN A 77 -1.56 -5.43 16.27
CA ASN A 77 -0.12 -5.66 16.35
C ASN A 77 0.24 -6.68 17.45
N LYS A 78 -0.38 -6.58 18.62
CA LYS A 78 -0.23 -7.59 19.68
C LYS A 78 -0.67 -8.98 19.22
N ARG A 79 -1.79 -9.08 18.52
CA ARG A 79 -2.28 -10.36 17.96
C ARG A 79 -1.29 -10.95 16.96
N ILE A 80 -0.75 -10.12 16.06
CA ILE A 80 0.27 -10.53 15.08
C ILE A 80 1.50 -11.08 15.81
N LEU A 81 2.04 -10.34 16.79
CA LEU A 81 3.19 -10.79 17.58
C LEU A 81 2.93 -12.08 18.35
N ASN A 82 1.77 -12.20 19.00
CA ASN A 82 1.41 -13.40 19.75
C ASN A 82 1.30 -14.62 18.83
N ASN A 83 0.72 -14.45 17.64
CA ASN A 83 0.65 -15.51 16.63
C ASN A 83 2.05 -15.89 16.15
N LEU A 84 2.92 -14.91 15.90
CA LEU A 84 4.32 -15.15 15.54
C LEU A 84 5.05 -15.98 16.61
N PHE A 85 4.99 -15.58 17.87
CA PHE A 85 5.62 -16.32 18.97
C PHE A 85 5.03 -17.71 19.17
N SER A 86 3.72 -17.87 19.00
CA SER A 86 3.06 -19.18 19.05
C SER A 86 3.58 -20.11 17.95
N THR A 87 3.66 -19.63 16.71
CA THR A 87 4.24 -20.38 15.58
C THR A 87 5.69 -20.75 15.85
N MET A 88 6.50 -19.83 16.37
CA MET A 88 7.89 -20.09 16.70
C MET A 88 8.05 -21.11 17.83
N SER A 89 7.19 -21.07 18.84
CA SER A 89 7.19 -22.06 19.92
C SER A 89 6.87 -23.47 19.40
N LYS A 90 5.88 -23.60 18.52
CA LYS A 90 5.55 -24.87 17.85
C LYS A 90 6.68 -25.35 16.95
N SER A 91 7.31 -24.44 16.20
CA SER A 91 8.48 -24.74 15.38
C SER A 91 9.62 -25.28 16.24
N ASN A 92 9.91 -24.65 17.38
CA ASN A 92 10.92 -25.12 18.33
C ASN A 92 10.60 -26.50 18.88
N GLN A 93 9.34 -26.77 19.24
CA GLN A 93 8.92 -28.10 19.69
C GLN A 93 9.15 -29.15 18.60
N ASN A 94 8.77 -28.84 17.35
CA ASN A 94 8.97 -29.74 16.23
C ASN A 94 10.46 -29.96 15.92
N ALA A 95 11.27 -28.91 16.01
CA ALA A 95 12.72 -28.99 15.90
C ALA A 95 13.31 -29.96 16.94
N LEU A 96 12.90 -29.84 18.22
CA LEU A 96 13.34 -30.75 19.27
C LEU A 96 12.95 -32.20 18.97
N MET A 97 11.74 -32.45 18.45
CA MET A 97 11.33 -33.77 18.01
C MET A 97 12.21 -34.27 16.85
N LEU A 98 12.40 -33.47 15.81
CA LEU A 98 13.18 -33.85 14.63
C LEU A 98 14.67 -34.10 14.92
N TYR A 99 15.26 -33.33 15.84
CA TYR A 99 16.68 -33.44 16.17
C TYR A 99 16.97 -34.51 17.25
N SER A 100 16.02 -34.81 18.14
CA SER A 100 16.23 -35.79 19.22
C SER A 100 15.99 -37.24 18.80
N GLN A 101 15.22 -37.46 17.74
CA GLN A 101 14.75 -38.80 17.38
C GLN A 101 15.77 -39.60 16.57
N LYS A 102 15.97 -40.86 16.97
CA LYS A 102 16.84 -41.79 16.24
C LYS A 102 16.16 -42.23 14.93
N PRO A 103 16.94 -42.58 13.88
CA PRO A 103 16.39 -42.94 12.56
C PRO A 103 15.38 -44.11 12.55
N ASN A 104 15.40 -44.96 13.58
CA ASN A 104 14.51 -46.12 13.72
C ASN A 104 13.10 -45.77 14.22
N TYR A 105 12.81 -44.53 14.60
CA TYR A 105 11.46 -44.04 14.95
C TYR A 105 10.76 -43.39 13.75
N VAL A 106 10.54 -44.20 12.71
CA VAL A 106 10.09 -43.75 11.38
C VAL A 106 8.74 -43.02 11.42
N PHE A 107 7.77 -43.48 12.22
CA PHE A 107 6.45 -42.86 12.31
C PHE A 107 6.52 -41.46 12.94
N ASP A 108 7.19 -41.33 14.09
CA ASP A 108 7.34 -40.04 14.79
C ASP A 108 8.11 -39.03 13.94
N LEU A 109 9.16 -39.48 13.26
CA LEU A 109 9.94 -38.64 12.34
C LEU A 109 9.10 -38.19 11.14
N THR A 110 8.31 -39.09 10.55
CA THR A 110 7.47 -38.77 9.39
C THR A 110 6.42 -37.71 9.76
N TYR A 111 5.78 -37.86 10.92
CA TYR A 111 4.84 -36.87 11.44
C TYR A 111 5.51 -35.52 11.66
N ALA A 112 6.65 -35.50 12.35
CA ALA A 112 7.39 -34.27 12.63
C ALA A 112 7.87 -33.56 11.35
N CYS A 113 8.29 -34.33 10.34
CA CYS A 113 8.66 -33.78 9.03
C CYS A 113 7.47 -33.12 8.34
N HIS A 114 6.32 -33.81 8.31
CA HIS A 114 5.10 -33.27 7.71
C HIS A 114 4.64 -31.98 8.40
N GLU A 115 4.66 -31.98 9.73
CA GLU A 115 4.30 -30.82 10.53
C GLU A 115 5.24 -29.62 10.26
N ALA A 116 6.54 -29.85 10.06
CA ALA A 116 7.51 -28.79 9.76
C ALA A 116 7.23 -28.14 8.40
N THR A 117 6.92 -28.97 7.41
CA THR A 117 6.58 -28.49 6.05
C THR A 117 5.27 -27.71 6.04
N ASN A 118 4.23 -28.21 6.72
CA ASN A 118 2.95 -27.50 6.81
C ASN A 118 3.12 -26.14 7.50
N GLN A 119 3.83 -26.08 8.63
CA GLN A 119 4.08 -24.83 9.35
C GLN A 119 4.76 -23.78 8.47
N TYR A 120 5.79 -24.16 7.69
CA TYR A 120 6.45 -23.22 6.79
C TYR A 120 5.53 -22.75 5.65
N GLN A 121 4.78 -23.67 5.04
CA GLN A 121 3.85 -23.31 3.96
C GLN A 121 2.73 -22.39 4.45
N ASP A 122 2.13 -22.67 5.60
CA ASP A 122 1.05 -21.87 6.15
C ASP A 122 1.54 -20.49 6.61
N PHE A 123 2.76 -20.42 7.16
CA PHE A 123 3.39 -19.16 7.50
C PHE A 123 3.56 -18.25 6.27
N ARG A 124 4.04 -18.80 5.15
CA ARG A 124 4.23 -18.06 3.90
C ARG A 124 2.94 -17.60 3.24
N LYS A 125 1.84 -18.34 3.39
CA LYS A 125 0.51 -17.90 2.91
C LYS A 125 0.00 -16.66 3.65
N SER A 126 0.49 -16.41 4.87
CA SER A 126 0.07 -15.32 5.74
C SER A 126 0.93 -14.04 5.61
N THR A 127 1.74 -13.90 4.55
CA THR A 127 2.60 -12.70 4.36
C THR A 127 1.77 -11.44 4.14
N LEU A 128 1.91 -10.46 5.04
CA LEU A 128 1.39 -9.10 4.86
C LEU A 128 2.32 -8.27 3.96
N PRO A 129 1.81 -7.29 3.21
CA PRO A 129 2.60 -6.41 2.35
C PRO A 129 3.33 -5.32 3.16
N PHE A 130 4.09 -5.71 4.19
CA PHE A 130 4.72 -4.79 5.13
C PHE A 130 5.72 -3.83 4.48
N ARG A 131 6.40 -4.25 3.40
CA ARG A 131 7.37 -3.40 2.68
C ARG A 131 6.69 -2.20 2.03
N GLN A 132 5.57 -2.44 1.34
CA GLN A 132 4.76 -1.38 0.75
C GLN A 132 4.29 -0.38 1.81
N PHE A 133 3.85 -0.87 2.97
CA PHE A 133 3.47 0.00 4.08
C PHE A 133 4.63 0.90 4.53
N VAL A 134 5.84 0.37 4.70
CA VAL A 134 7.02 1.17 5.08
C VAL A 134 7.35 2.24 4.04
N ASP A 135 7.22 1.92 2.75
CA ASP A 135 7.49 2.86 1.65
C ASP A 135 6.44 3.99 1.61
N GLU A 136 5.17 3.66 1.82
CA GLU A 136 4.08 4.64 1.97
C GLU A 136 4.35 5.58 3.17
N MET A 137 4.76 5.03 4.31
CA MET A 137 5.11 5.84 5.49
C MET A 137 6.30 6.77 5.23
N ASN A 138 7.33 6.31 4.51
CA ASN A 138 8.47 7.17 4.15
C ASN A 138 8.04 8.33 3.25
N THR A 139 7.11 8.08 2.32
CA THR A 139 6.56 9.11 1.44
C THR A 139 5.81 10.17 2.25
N GLU A 140 4.97 9.75 3.20
CA GLU A 140 4.26 10.67 4.08
C GLU A 140 5.20 11.45 5.00
N ILE A 141 6.22 10.82 5.58
CA ILE A 141 7.24 11.50 6.39
C ILE A 141 7.91 12.62 5.59
N ALA A 142 8.34 12.34 4.35
CA ALA A 142 8.98 13.33 3.49
C ALA A 142 8.03 14.49 3.11
N ARG A 143 6.76 14.19 2.88
CA ARG A 143 5.71 15.19 2.63
C ARG A 143 5.54 16.12 3.83
N TYR A 144 5.44 15.56 5.04
CA TYR A 144 5.30 16.37 6.25
C TYR A 144 6.60 17.09 6.64
N ASP A 145 7.78 16.54 6.37
CA ASP A 145 9.06 17.26 6.54
C ASP A 145 9.09 18.54 5.68
N SER A 146 8.60 18.45 4.44
CA SER A 146 8.48 19.58 3.53
C SER A 146 7.45 20.62 4.04
N LEU A 147 6.31 20.15 4.57
CA LEU A 147 5.27 21.02 5.14
C LEU A 147 5.76 21.75 6.39
N VAL A 148 6.39 21.03 7.33
CA VAL A 148 7.00 21.60 8.54
C VAL A 148 8.07 22.63 8.17
N THR A 149 8.91 22.33 7.17
CA THR A 149 9.92 23.28 6.69
C THR A 149 9.29 24.53 6.09
N SER A 150 8.20 24.38 5.33
CA SER A 150 7.50 25.50 4.71
C SER A 150 6.84 26.40 5.74
N LEU A 151 6.12 25.81 6.70
CA LEU A 151 5.49 26.54 7.81
C LEU A 151 6.55 27.22 8.70
N SER A 152 7.57 26.50 9.14
CA SER A 152 8.61 27.07 10.04
C SER A 152 9.37 28.26 9.45
N LYS A 153 9.57 28.31 8.13
CA LYS A 153 10.25 29.41 7.44
C LYS A 153 9.32 30.53 6.98
N MET A 154 8.01 30.36 7.15
CA MET A 154 7.01 31.29 6.68
C MET A 154 7.04 32.62 7.47
N PRO A 155 7.09 33.78 6.80
CA PRO A 155 7.01 35.06 7.50
C PRO A 155 5.62 35.28 8.13
N THR A 156 5.55 35.37 9.45
CA THR A 156 4.27 35.55 10.18
C THR A 156 3.95 37.02 10.51
N ARG A 157 4.88 37.96 10.27
CA ARG A 157 4.75 39.37 10.65
C ARG A 157 3.55 40.07 9.98
N GLN A 158 3.21 39.68 8.75
CA GLN A 158 2.12 40.26 7.97
C GLN A 158 0.78 39.54 8.16
N LEU A 159 0.76 38.45 8.94
CA LEU A 159 -0.47 37.72 9.24
C LEU A 159 -1.29 38.47 10.29
N ASP A 160 -2.61 38.42 10.14
CA ASP A 160 -3.51 38.77 11.23
C ASP A 160 -3.40 37.74 12.38
N ASP A 161 -3.98 38.06 13.53
CA ASP A 161 -3.82 37.25 14.74
C ASP A 161 -4.46 35.86 14.62
N GLN A 162 -5.54 35.73 13.85
CA GLN A 162 -6.17 34.44 13.58
C GLN A 162 -5.26 33.58 12.69
N ALA A 163 -4.70 34.15 11.63
CA ALA A 163 -3.79 33.47 10.72
C ALA A 163 -2.48 33.06 11.41
N LYS A 164 -1.96 33.86 12.35
CA LYS A 164 -0.82 33.45 13.21
C LYS A 164 -1.17 32.25 14.07
N THR A 165 -2.35 32.27 14.69
CA THR A 165 -2.84 31.15 15.51
C THR A 165 -3.00 29.89 14.66
N ASP A 166 -3.64 30.01 13.49
CA ASP A 166 -3.84 28.89 12.58
C ASP A 166 -2.49 28.34 12.08
N HIS A 167 -1.53 29.21 11.77
CA HIS A 167 -0.16 28.83 11.43
C HIS A 167 0.52 28.00 12.53
N ASP A 168 0.50 28.47 13.78
CA ASP A 168 1.19 27.80 14.88
C ASP A 168 0.55 26.44 15.21
N VAL A 169 -0.78 26.35 15.11
CA VAL A 169 -1.52 25.09 15.23
C VAL A 169 -1.16 24.14 14.06
N CYS A 170 -1.13 24.64 12.82
CA CYS A 170 -0.73 23.82 11.67
C CYS A 170 0.68 23.27 11.82
N LEU A 171 1.63 24.09 12.26
CA LEU A 171 3.01 23.67 12.48
C LEU A 171 3.09 22.57 13.55
N THR A 172 2.38 22.76 14.67
CA THR A 172 2.33 21.79 15.76
C THR A 172 1.71 20.45 15.33
N LEU A 173 0.60 20.50 14.59
CA LEU A 173 -0.07 19.32 14.07
C LEU A 173 0.80 18.59 13.04
N ALA A 174 1.41 19.32 12.10
CA ALA A 174 2.28 18.76 11.09
C ALA A 174 3.48 18.02 11.71
N VAL A 175 4.12 18.60 12.74
CA VAL A 175 5.21 17.95 13.49
C VAL A 175 4.70 16.68 14.21
N SER A 176 3.54 16.77 14.87
CA SER A 176 2.97 15.64 15.60
C SER A 176 2.61 14.47 14.67
N ILE A 177 1.93 14.76 13.55
CA ILE A 177 1.57 13.77 12.52
C ILE A 177 2.83 13.11 11.95
N ARG A 178 3.83 13.92 11.59
CA ARG A 178 5.12 13.43 11.09
C ARG A 178 5.79 12.48 12.07
N ASN A 179 5.83 12.83 13.35
CA ASN A 179 6.43 11.98 14.38
C ASN A 179 5.65 10.68 14.58
N ASN A 180 4.32 10.71 14.52
CA ASN A 180 3.50 9.49 14.55
C ASN A 180 3.80 8.56 13.36
N TYR A 181 3.98 9.09 12.16
CA TYR A 181 4.40 8.28 11.01
C TYR A 181 5.79 7.65 11.22
N VAL A 182 6.75 8.39 11.79
CA VAL A 182 8.08 7.85 12.12
C VAL A 182 7.98 6.70 13.12
N VAL A 183 7.29 6.89 14.23
CA VAL A 183 7.12 5.87 15.27
C VAL A 183 6.39 4.63 14.71
N THR A 184 5.36 4.84 13.91
CA THR A 184 4.59 3.75 13.28
C THR A 184 5.47 2.95 12.30
N LYS A 185 6.27 3.65 11.49
CA LYS A 185 7.23 3.04 10.57
C LYS A 185 8.26 2.20 11.32
N GLU A 186 8.87 2.74 12.39
CA GLU A 186 9.87 2.03 13.19
C GLU A 186 9.29 0.76 13.83
N THR A 187 8.08 0.87 14.39
CA THR A 187 7.35 -0.27 14.94
C THR A 187 7.12 -1.35 13.86
N MET A 188 6.70 -0.95 12.66
CA MET A 188 6.45 -1.90 11.58
C MET A 188 7.75 -2.53 11.06
N ALA A 189 8.84 -1.77 10.97
CA ALA A 189 10.15 -2.28 10.58
C ALA A 189 10.66 -3.36 11.55
N GLU A 190 10.39 -3.21 12.86
CA GLU A 190 10.69 -4.24 13.84
C GLU A 190 9.85 -5.51 13.61
N TYR A 191 8.57 -5.38 13.26
CA TYR A 191 7.72 -6.53 12.92
C TYR A 191 8.19 -7.26 11.69
N ILE A 192 8.58 -6.53 10.63
CA ILE A 192 9.18 -7.12 9.43
C ILE A 192 10.40 -7.96 9.82
N LYS A 193 11.30 -7.38 10.62
CA LYS A 193 12.52 -8.06 11.06
C LYS A 193 12.21 -9.34 11.85
N ASN A 194 11.23 -9.31 12.75
CA ASN A 194 10.83 -10.49 13.51
C ASN A 194 10.18 -11.56 12.63
N TYR A 195 9.37 -11.13 11.65
CA TYR A 195 8.75 -12.02 10.68
C TYR A 195 9.79 -12.69 9.78
N GLU A 196 10.74 -11.94 9.22
CA GLU A 196 11.81 -12.46 8.37
C GLU A 196 12.68 -13.50 9.10
N ARG A 197 13.03 -13.25 10.37
CA ARG A 197 13.74 -14.23 11.20
C ARG A 197 12.94 -15.51 11.43
N ALA A 198 11.63 -15.37 11.67
CA ALA A 198 10.76 -16.53 11.84
C ALA A 198 10.63 -17.33 10.55
N GLU A 199 10.50 -16.65 9.41
CA GLU A 199 10.48 -17.30 8.10
C GLU A 199 11.76 -18.10 7.86
N GLU A 200 12.92 -17.51 8.12
CA GLU A 200 14.22 -18.15 7.97
C GLU A 200 14.32 -19.40 8.86
N GLN A 201 13.94 -19.31 10.13
CA GLN A 201 13.96 -20.45 11.04
C GLN A 201 13.02 -21.58 10.57
N LEU A 202 11.78 -21.25 10.21
CA LEU A 202 10.80 -22.22 9.70
C LEU A 202 11.29 -22.87 8.41
N LYS A 203 11.91 -22.10 7.52
CA LYS A 203 12.51 -22.60 6.28
C LYS A 203 13.62 -23.60 6.59
N ASN A 204 14.56 -23.26 7.47
CA ASN A 204 15.66 -24.14 7.84
C ASN A 204 15.16 -25.45 8.44
N LEU A 205 14.12 -25.39 9.29
CA LEU A 205 13.50 -26.59 9.85
C LEU A 205 12.81 -27.44 8.77
N ASN A 206 12.07 -26.81 7.85
CA ASN A 206 11.47 -27.49 6.71
C ASN A 206 12.52 -28.13 5.79
N ASP A 207 13.63 -27.46 5.52
CA ASP A 207 14.70 -27.99 4.67
C ASP A 207 15.32 -29.24 5.32
N TYR A 208 15.56 -29.21 6.63
CA TYR A 208 16.01 -30.38 7.39
C TYR A 208 14.97 -31.51 7.39
N ALA A 209 13.69 -31.19 7.62
CA ALA A 209 12.60 -32.16 7.56
C ALA A 209 12.53 -32.86 6.20
N ASN A 210 12.66 -32.12 5.10
CA ASN A 210 12.68 -32.69 3.76
C ASN A 210 13.88 -33.64 3.56
N GLN A 211 15.06 -33.27 4.04
CA GLN A 211 16.22 -34.17 4.01
C GLN A 211 15.95 -35.47 4.78
N ARG A 212 15.45 -35.37 6.02
CA ARG A 212 15.15 -36.53 6.88
C ARG A 212 14.07 -37.42 6.28
N TYR A 213 13.05 -36.82 5.68
CA TYR A 213 12.00 -37.56 4.97
C TYR A 213 12.57 -38.36 3.78
N ASN A 214 13.47 -37.76 2.99
CA ASN A 214 14.15 -38.44 1.89
C ASN A 214 15.04 -39.61 2.36
N GLU A 215 15.74 -39.45 3.49
CA GLU A 215 16.52 -40.53 4.12
C GLU A 215 15.62 -41.69 4.56
N ILE A 216 14.49 -41.38 5.20
CA ILE A 216 13.50 -42.38 5.63
C ILE A 216 12.97 -43.15 4.41
N GLN A 217 12.53 -42.45 3.37
CA GLN A 217 12.05 -43.10 2.15
C GLN A 217 13.12 -44.02 1.55
N THR A 218 14.35 -43.52 1.40
CA THR A 218 15.45 -44.31 0.84
C THR A 218 15.76 -45.55 1.67
N ASN A 219 15.74 -45.44 3.00
CA ASN A 219 16.00 -46.56 3.90
C ASN A 219 14.86 -47.60 3.88
N ILE A 220 13.60 -47.17 3.78
CA ILE A 220 12.46 -48.09 3.62
C ILE A 220 12.58 -48.85 2.30
N PHE A 221 12.90 -48.19 1.20
CA PHE A 221 12.96 -48.83 -0.12
C PHE A 221 14.21 -49.69 -0.35
N LYS A 222 15.37 -49.30 0.19
CA LYS A 222 16.60 -50.11 0.08
C LYS A 222 16.59 -51.32 1.01
N ASN A 223 16.11 -51.19 2.25
CA ASN A 223 16.08 -52.30 3.21
C ASN A 223 14.83 -53.18 3.08
N GLY A 224 13.72 -52.66 2.53
CA GLY A 224 12.51 -53.44 2.23
C GLY A 224 12.60 -54.26 0.94
N GLY A 225 13.67 -54.10 0.15
CA GLY A 225 13.94 -54.83 -1.08
C GLY A 225 14.92 -56.00 -0.94
N GLU A 226 15.51 -56.21 0.25
CA GLU A 226 16.34 -57.37 0.56
C GLU A 226 15.44 -58.61 0.61
N PRO A 227 15.64 -59.60 -0.28
CA PRO A 227 14.78 -60.76 -0.29
C PRO A 227 15.04 -61.63 0.95
N TYR A 228 13.98 -62.14 1.57
CA TYR A 228 13.99 -62.88 2.86
C TYR A 228 15.07 -63.98 2.98
N TRP A 229 15.53 -64.53 1.86
CA TRP A 229 16.60 -65.54 1.81
C TRP A 229 18.02 -65.00 2.09
N SER A 230 18.26 -63.69 2.08
CA SER A 230 19.56 -63.10 2.46
C SER A 230 19.76 -63.01 3.99
N ILE A 231 18.69 -63.11 4.77
CA ILE A 231 18.66 -62.82 6.22
C ILE A 231 18.84 -64.08 7.08
N ILE A 232 18.68 -65.28 6.51
CA ILE A 232 18.85 -66.55 7.24
C ILE A 232 20.11 -67.24 6.75
N LYS A 233 21.18 -67.17 7.55
CA LYS A 233 22.35 -68.06 7.48
C LYS A 233 22.49 -68.81 8.79
#